data_AF-A0A259RM83-F1
#
_entry.id   AF-A0A259RM83-F1
#
_cell.length_a   1.000
_cell.length_b   1.000
_cell.length_c   1.000
_cell.angle_alpha   90.00
_cell.angle_beta   90.00
_cell.angle_gamma   90.00
#
_symmetry.space_group_name_H-M   'P 1'
#
loop_
_entity.id
_entity.type
_entity.pdbx_description
1 polymer ?
#
loop_
_entity_poly.entity_id
_entity_poly.type
_entity_poly.pdbx_seq_one_letter_code
_entity_poly.pdbx_strand_id
1 'polypeptide(L)' 'MSPSSTQTPDMAQAPTIHSVFAPITEDMESVDRAIHTHLASEVALINTIGGYIVAGGGKRLRPALLLLVSQALG' A
#
# COMPACT_ATOMS: atom_id res chain seq x y z
N MET A 1 11.50 -10.87 47.31
CA MET A 1 12.36 -10.51 46.16
C MET A 1 11.79 -11.22 44.94
N SER A 2 10.86 -10.57 44.24
CA SER A 2 10.36 -10.99 42.94
C SER A 2 10.20 -9.71 42.14
N PRO A 3 10.93 -9.57 41.02
CA PRO A 3 10.19 -9.47 39.78
C PRO A 3 10.98 -10.03 38.58
N SER A 4 10.28 -10.70 37.67
CA SER A 4 10.53 -10.65 36.22
C SER A 4 9.40 -11.45 35.57
N SER A 5 8.25 -10.79 35.42
CA SER A 5 7.23 -11.22 34.47
C SER A 5 7.82 -11.06 33.07
N THR A 6 8.39 -12.14 32.53
CA THR A 6 8.70 -12.26 31.11
C THR A 6 7.40 -12.03 30.36
N GLN A 7 7.21 -10.83 29.85
CA GLN A 7 6.09 -10.49 29.00
C GLN A 7 6.35 -11.16 27.65
N THR A 8 5.85 -12.38 27.51
CA THR A 8 5.77 -13.06 26.22
C THR A 8 4.92 -12.17 25.31
N PRO A 9 5.42 -11.74 24.13
CA PRO A 9 4.61 -10.94 23.22
C PRO A 9 3.36 -11.75 22.85
N ASP A 10 2.19 -11.19 23.17
CA ASP A 10 0.90 -11.79 22.89
C ASP A 10 0.70 -11.81 21.36
N MET A 11 0.92 -12.99 20.75
CA MET A 11 0.71 -13.20 19.32
C MET A 11 -0.77 -13.06 18.91
N ALA A 12 -1.69 -12.85 19.86
CA ALA A 12 -3.11 -12.66 19.60
C ALA A 12 -3.48 -11.25 19.07
N GLN A 13 -2.62 -10.23 19.19
CA GLN A 13 -2.84 -8.91 18.55
C GLN A 13 -1.95 -8.68 17.32
N ALA A 14 -1.76 -9.70 16.47
CA ALA A 14 -1.17 -9.46 15.16
C ALA A 14 -2.06 -8.47 14.36
N PRO A 15 -1.50 -7.37 13.81
CA PRO A 15 -2.28 -6.44 13.02
C PRO A 15 -2.87 -7.16 11.80
N THR A 16 -4.15 -6.93 11.54
CA THR A 16 -4.79 -7.38 10.30
C THR A 16 -4.13 -6.70 9.10
N ILE A 17 -4.18 -7.33 7.94
CA ILE A 17 -3.63 -6.76 6.70
C ILE A 17 -4.24 -5.38 6.40
N HIS A 18 -5.53 -5.18 6.69
CA HIS A 18 -6.19 -3.89 6.51
C HIS A 18 -5.62 -2.80 7.42
N SER A 19 -5.33 -3.12 8.70
CA SER A 19 -4.73 -2.15 9.62
C SER A 19 -3.29 -1.77 9.27
N VAL A 20 -2.56 -2.63 8.57
CA VAL A 20 -1.21 -2.32 8.09
C VAL A 20 -1.23 -1.25 6.99
N PHE A 21 -2.27 -1.24 6.14
CA PHE A 21 -2.37 -0.27 5.04
C PHE A 21 -3.05 1.05 5.44
N ALA A 22 -3.72 1.12 6.59
CA ALA A 22 -4.39 2.33 7.06
C ALA A 22 -3.50 3.60 6.96
N PRO A 23 -2.22 3.60 7.39
CA PRO A 23 -1.38 4.80 7.39
C PRO A 23 -1.03 5.36 5.99
N ILE A 24 -1.16 4.54 4.94
CA ILE A 24 -0.77 4.90 3.57
C ILE A 24 -1.96 5.03 2.62
N THR A 25 -3.18 5.08 3.15
CA THR A 25 -4.41 5.06 2.31
C THR A 25 -4.46 6.25 1.35
N GLU A 26 -4.19 7.45 1.86
CA GLU A 26 -4.19 8.68 1.05
C GLU A 26 -3.04 8.70 0.01
N ASP A 27 -1.86 8.23 0.42
CA ASP A 27 -0.71 8.10 -0.48
C ASP A 27 -0.98 7.09 -1.60
N MET A 28 -1.68 5.98 -1.29
CA MET A 28 -2.10 5.00 -2.28
C MET A 28 -3.05 5.59 -3.33
N GLU A 29 -3.97 6.48 -2.93
CA GLU A 29 -4.79 7.22 -3.89
C GLU A 29 -3.96 8.17 -4.76
N SER A 30 -2.93 8.79 -4.17
CA SER A 30 -1.98 9.63 -4.91
C SER A 30 -1.19 8.83 -5.94
N VAL A 31 -0.75 7.62 -5.59
CA VAL A 31 -0.12 6.68 -6.52
C VAL A 31 -1.07 6.31 -7.65
N ASP A 32 -2.34 6.01 -7.36
CA ASP A 32 -3.33 5.70 -8.41
C ASP A 32 -3.52 6.89 -9.36
N ARG A 33 -3.62 8.13 -8.84
CA ARG A 33 -3.68 9.35 -9.67
C ARG A 33 -2.41 9.53 -10.52
N ALA A 34 -1.23 9.27 -9.96
CA ALA A 34 0.03 9.36 -10.68
C ALA A 34 0.10 8.33 -11.82
N ILE A 35 -0.34 7.09 -11.57
CA ILE A 35 -0.43 6.04 -12.60
C ILE A 35 -1.33 6.50 -13.74
N HIS A 36 -2.52 7.02 -13.45
CA HIS A 36 -3.43 7.53 -14.48
C HIS A 36 -2.83 8.68 -15.28
N THR A 37 -2.16 9.61 -14.61
CA THR A 37 -1.51 10.77 -15.26
C THR A 37 -0.39 10.33 -16.19
N HIS A 38 0.44 9.38 -15.77
CA HIS A 38 1.59 8.90 -16.56
C HIS A 38 1.21 7.95 -17.70
N LEU A 39 0.04 7.30 -17.62
CA LEU A 39 -0.47 6.47 -18.71
C LEU A 39 -1.30 7.24 -19.75
N ALA A 40 -1.58 8.53 -19.50
CA ALA A 40 -2.30 9.36 -20.45
C ALA A 40 -1.55 9.43 -21.79
N SER A 41 -2.27 9.20 -22.88
CA SER A 41 -1.71 9.15 -24.23
C SER A 41 -2.64 9.78 -25.26
N GLU A 42 -2.06 10.43 -26.28
CA GLU A 42 -2.80 10.88 -27.47
C GLU A 42 -3.35 9.69 -28.30
N VAL A 43 -2.79 8.49 -28.09
CA VAL A 43 -3.27 7.28 -28.76
C VAL A 43 -4.38 6.65 -27.93
N ALA A 44 -5.62 6.76 -28.41
CA ALA A 44 -6.82 6.29 -27.70
C ALA A 44 -6.73 4.82 -27.22
N LEU A 45 -6.14 3.93 -28.02
CA LEU A 45 -6.00 2.51 -27.65
C LEU A 45 -5.13 2.30 -26.39
N ILE A 46 -4.10 3.13 -26.19
CA ILE A 46 -3.23 3.05 -25.02
C ILE A 46 -4.02 3.39 -23.75
N ASN A 47 -4.89 4.41 -23.79
CA ASN A 47 -5.74 4.76 -22.65
C ASN A 47 -6.70 3.60 -22.29
N THR A 48 -7.29 2.94 -23.30
CA THR A 48 -8.20 1.81 -23.10
C THR A 48 -7.50 0.62 -22.46
N ILE A 49 -6.33 0.22 -23.00
CA ILE A 49 -5.55 -0.90 -22.46
C ILE A 49 -5.02 -0.56 -21.08
N GLY A 50 -4.48 0.65 -20.88
CA GLY A 50 -4.00 1.13 -19.60
C GLY A 50 -5.09 1.11 -18.53
N GLY A 51 -6.28 1.64 -18.83
CA GLY A 51 -7.44 1.59 -17.94
C GLY A 51 -7.82 0.16 -17.56
N TYR A 52 -7.86 -0.76 -18.53
CA TYR A 52 -8.14 -2.17 -18.27
C TYR A 52 -7.12 -2.83 -17.34
N ILE A 53 -5.82 -2.59 -17.56
CA ILE A 53 -4.74 -3.16 -16.73
C ILE A 53 -4.79 -2.59 -15.30
N VAL A 54 -5.01 -1.28 -15.17
CA VAL A 54 -5.06 -0.62 -13.86
C VAL A 54 -6.29 -1.09 -13.08
N ALA A 55 -7.47 -1.13 -13.71
CA ALA A 55 -8.71 -1.60 -13.10
C ALA A 55 -8.67 -3.09 -12.73
N GLY A 56 -7.89 -3.90 -13.46
CA GLY A 56 -7.63 -5.29 -13.13
C GLY A 56 -6.91 -5.51 -11.80
N GLY A 57 -6.39 -4.43 -11.18
CA GLY A 57 -5.97 -4.43 -9.78
C GLY A 57 -4.98 -5.54 -9.46
N GLY A 58 -3.70 -5.38 -9.76
CA GLY A 58 -2.69 -6.18 -9.05
C GLY A 58 -2.83 -5.94 -7.53
N LYS A 59 -2.28 -6.81 -6.67
CA LYS A 59 -2.36 -6.70 -5.20
C LYS A 59 -1.81 -5.39 -4.59
N ARG A 60 -1.28 -4.46 -5.41
CA ARG A 60 -0.64 -3.19 -5.04
C ARG A 60 0.42 -3.29 -3.93
N LEU A 61 1.00 -4.47 -3.72
CA LEU A 61 2.01 -4.72 -2.68
C LEU A 61 3.30 -3.91 -2.89
N ARG A 62 3.71 -3.71 -4.15
CA ARG A 62 4.93 -2.96 -4.48
C ARG A 62 4.86 -1.49 -4.04
N PRO A 63 3.86 -0.69 -4.47
CA PRO A 63 3.73 0.69 -3.99
C PRO A 63 3.44 0.76 -2.49
N ALA A 64 2.62 -0.15 -1.94
CA ALA A 64 2.33 -0.15 -0.51
C ALA A 64 3.59 -0.37 0.36
N LEU A 65 4.46 -1.31 -0.04
CA LEU A 65 5.72 -1.55 0.66
C LEU A 65 6.64 -0.32 0.60
N LEU A 66 6.73 0.34 -0.56
CA LEU A 66 7.52 1.55 -0.72
C LEU A 66 7.02 2.67 0.20
N LEU A 67 5.71 2.91 0.23
CA LEU A 67 5.10 3.96 1.05
C LEU A 67 5.24 3.70 2.55
N LEU A 68 5.07 2.44 2.98
CA LEU A 68 5.27 2.07 4.39
C LEU A 68 6.73 2.29 4.81
N VAL A 69 7.68 1.93 3.95
CA VAL A 69 9.10 2.14 4.22
C VAL A 69 9.47 3.61 4.22
N SER A 70 8.95 4.42 3.29
CA SER A 70 9.21 5.87 3.29
C SER A 70 8.63 6.53 4.56
N GLN A 71 7.40 6.21 4.95
CA GLN A 71 6.81 6.74 6.18
C GLN A 71 7.57 6.31 7.44
N ALA A 72 8.18 5.11 7.44
CA ALA A 72 8.99 4.64 8.55
C ALA A 72 10.37 5.30 8.63
N LEU A 73 10.91 5.79 7.50
CA LEU A 73 12.24 6.38 7.41
C LEU A 73 12.26 7.93 7.42
N GLY A 74 11.14 8.58 7.10
CA GLY A 74 11.02 10.05 6.98
C GLY A 74 11.51 10.58 5.64
#